data_AF-A0A517PY90-F1
#
_entry.id   AF-A0A517PY90-F1
#
_cell.length_a   1.000
_cell.length_b   1.000
_cell.length_c   1.000
_cell.angle_alpha   90.00
_cell.angle_beta   90.00
_cell.angle_gamma   90.00
#
_symmetry.space_group_name_H-M   'P 1'
#
loop_
_entity.id
_entity.type
_entity.pdbx_description
1 polymer ?
#
loop_
_entity_poly.entity_id
_entity_poly.type
_entity_poly.pdbx_seq_one_letter_code
_entity_poly.pdbx_strand_id
1 'polypeptide(L)'
;MNNYGVLIKSDRAILAESNGRYPMTYAKKHLRDELKGMDIKSTLYGCELLLKEHGDFGEWHHSSKFAREIDYYDVNAVIKEFDENLSEALQQMAVAKKPKKEEVKTEARNVKLKYRVWITSSRYRVKRYEGPATIKGDWIHFQSTKKKLTGDYIEVEYLDSQMVAK
;
A
#
# COMPACT_ATOMS: atom_id res chain seq x y z
N MET A 1 -34.56 6.83 11.99
CA MET A 1 -33.42 6.90 12.92
C MET A 1 -32.29 6.08 12.33
N ASN A 2 -31.23 6.73 11.87
CA ASN A 2 -30.12 6.06 11.21
C ASN A 2 -29.24 5.34 12.25
N ASN A 3 -29.21 4.00 12.19
CA ASN A 3 -28.21 3.18 12.87
C ASN A 3 -26.86 3.38 12.17
N TYR A 4 -26.14 4.44 12.53
CA TYR A 4 -24.71 4.49 12.30
C TYR A 4 -24.07 3.56 13.34
N GLY A 5 -23.57 2.41 12.90
CA GLY A 5 -22.70 1.57 13.73
C GLY A 5 -21.51 2.40 14.17
N VAL A 6 -21.54 2.88 15.42
CA VAL A 6 -20.50 3.73 15.96
C VAL A 6 -19.24 2.87 16.07
N LEU A 7 -18.26 3.13 15.21
CA LEU A 7 -16.88 2.71 15.44
C LEU A 7 -16.37 3.55 16.60
N ILE A 8 -16.70 3.13 17.83
CA ILE A 8 -16.21 3.76 19.05
C ILE A 8 -14.71 3.49 19.09
N LYS A 9 -13.89 4.51 18.80
CA LYS A 9 -12.46 4.48 19.14
C LYS A 9 -12.35 4.26 20.65
N SER A 10 -11.39 3.45 21.10
CA SER A 10 -11.18 3.28 22.54
C SER A 10 -10.78 4.61 23.19
N ASP A 11 -11.12 4.81 24.46
CA ASP A 11 -10.74 6.01 25.21
C ASP A 11 -9.22 6.23 25.19
N ARG A 12 -8.44 5.15 25.17
CA ARG A 12 -6.97 5.20 25.03
C ARG A 12 -6.53 5.77 23.67
N ALA A 13 -7.19 5.39 22.58
CA ALA A 13 -6.90 5.94 21.26
C ALA A 13 -7.27 7.44 21.20
N ILE A 14 -8.37 7.85 21.84
CA ILE A 14 -8.75 9.27 21.92
C ILE A 14 -7.71 10.05 22.75
N LEU A 15 -7.26 9.50 23.88
CA LEU A 15 -6.22 10.09 24.70
C LEU A 15 -4.89 10.22 23.94
N ALA A 16 -4.49 9.19 23.20
CA ALA A 16 -3.30 9.23 22.35
C ALA A 16 -3.40 10.36 21.32
N GLU A 17 -4.54 10.52 20.64
CA GLU A 17 -4.76 11.61 19.68
C GLU A 17 -4.65 12.99 20.36
N SER A 18 -5.22 13.16 21.56
CA SER A 18 -5.05 14.41 22.33
C SER A 18 -3.60 14.70 22.74
N ASN A 19 -2.76 13.67 22.83
CA ASN A 19 -1.33 13.78 23.13
C ASN A 19 -0.46 13.96 21.89
N GLY A 20 -1.05 14.18 20.70
CA GLY A 20 -0.31 14.34 19.45
C GLY A 20 0.14 13.01 18.81
N ARG A 21 -0.44 11.89 19.25
CA ARG A 21 -0.13 10.56 18.74
C ARG A 21 -1.25 10.05 17.88
N TYR A 22 -0.94 9.72 16.64
CA TYR A 22 -1.95 9.41 15.65
C TYR A 22 -1.57 8.18 14.84
N PRO A 23 -2.55 7.45 14.27
CA PRO A 23 -2.21 6.43 13.29
C PRO A 23 -1.57 7.09 12.06
N MET A 24 -0.66 6.37 11.39
CA MET A 24 0.19 6.87 10.29
C MET A 24 -0.56 7.73 9.24
N THR A 25 -1.82 7.41 8.94
CA THR A 25 -2.64 8.17 7.99
C THR A 25 -2.87 9.63 8.41
N TYR A 26 -3.10 9.87 9.70
CA TYR A 26 -3.30 11.22 10.25
C TYR A 26 -1.97 11.84 10.67
N ALA A 27 -1.07 11.07 11.29
CA ALA A 27 0.23 11.57 11.75
C ALA A 27 1.02 12.28 10.63
N LYS A 28 1.04 11.71 9.41
CA LYS A 28 1.73 12.34 8.26
C LYS A 28 1.18 13.70 7.87
N LYS A 29 -0.13 13.90 8.01
CA LYS A 29 -0.78 15.17 7.67
C LYS A 29 -0.46 16.21 8.74
N HIS A 30 -0.65 15.84 10.01
CA HIS A 30 -0.31 16.70 11.14
C HIS A 30 1.15 17.12 11.10
N LEU A 31 2.08 16.17 10.99
CA LEU A 31 3.51 16.48 10.88
C LEU A 31 3.83 17.41 9.71
N ARG A 32 3.22 17.20 8.54
CA ARG A 32 3.45 18.06 7.38
C ARG A 32 2.97 19.50 7.62
N ASP A 33 1.83 19.66 8.30
CA ASP A 33 1.26 20.97 8.58
C ASP A 33 2.10 21.72 9.64
N GLU A 34 2.61 21.01 10.64
CA GLU A 34 3.55 21.53 11.64
C GLU A 34 4.89 21.94 11.02
N LEU A 35 5.51 21.06 10.22
CA LEU A 35 6.75 21.37 9.49
C LEU A 35 6.56 22.56 8.54
N LYS A 36 5.40 22.71 7.92
CA LYS A 36 5.08 23.88 7.11
C LYS A 36 5.04 25.16 7.94
N GLY A 37 4.55 25.10 9.18
CA GLY A 37 4.60 26.21 10.14
C GLY A 37 6.02 26.65 10.48
N MET A 38 6.98 25.72 10.42
CA MET A 38 8.42 25.94 10.61
C MET A 38 9.17 26.32 9.32
N ASP A 39 8.47 26.60 8.22
CA ASP A 39 9.03 26.83 6.87
C ASP A 39 9.85 25.64 6.30
N ILE A 40 9.58 24.43 6.78
CA ILE A 40 10.22 23.20 6.30
C ILE A 40 9.37 22.57 5.21
N LYS A 41 9.95 22.48 4.00
CA LYS A 41 9.33 21.75 2.89
C LYS A 41 9.33 20.25 3.18
N SER A 42 8.17 19.63 3.05
CA SER A 42 8.01 18.20 3.28
C SER A 42 7.03 17.54 2.32
N THR A 43 7.21 16.24 2.07
CA THR A 43 6.24 15.41 1.35
C THR A 43 5.57 14.45 2.34
N LEU A 44 4.37 13.95 2.00
CA LEU A 44 3.73 12.91 2.82
C LEU A 44 4.59 11.65 2.95
N TYR A 45 5.41 11.32 1.94
CA TYR A 45 6.31 10.18 2.03
C TYR A 45 7.49 10.45 2.96
N GLY A 46 8.06 11.66 2.90
CA GLY A 46 9.10 12.07 3.84
C GLY A 46 8.61 12.08 5.29
N CYS A 47 7.41 12.61 5.54
CA CYS A 47 6.77 12.54 6.85
C CYS A 47 6.57 11.09 7.32
N GLU A 48 6.27 10.15 6.42
CA GLU A 48 6.17 8.72 6.76
C GLU A 48 7.50 8.16 7.28
N LEU A 49 8.61 8.51 6.62
CA LEU A 49 9.94 8.06 7.01
C LEU A 49 10.33 8.66 8.36
N LEU A 50 10.12 9.97 8.54
CA LEU A 50 10.41 10.67 9.79
C LEU A 50 9.62 10.09 10.97
N LEU A 51 8.34 9.79 10.79
CA LEU A 51 7.52 9.19 11.85
C LEU A 51 7.97 7.78 12.20
N LYS A 52 8.42 6.99 11.23
CA LYS A 52 8.95 5.64 11.51
C LYS A 52 10.27 5.67 12.27
N GLU A 53 11.13 6.64 11.96
CA GLU A 53 12.47 6.73 12.54
C GLU A 53 12.44 7.42 13.93
N HIS A 54 11.66 8.49 14.07
CA HIS A 54 11.71 9.38 15.24
C HIS A 54 10.39 9.50 16.00
N GLY A 55 9.28 9.03 15.41
CA GLY A 55 7.95 9.12 16.00
C GLY A 55 7.39 7.80 16.52
N ASP A 56 8.09 6.69 16.31
CA ASP A 56 7.66 5.37 16.79
C ASP A 56 8.20 5.11 18.20
N PHE A 57 7.30 4.90 19.14
CA PHE A 57 7.61 4.57 20.53
C PHE A 57 6.86 3.30 21.00
N GLY A 58 6.36 2.50 20.04
CA GLY A 58 5.74 1.20 20.30
C GLY A 58 4.30 1.23 20.85
N GLU A 59 3.59 2.37 20.78
CA GLU A 59 2.16 2.42 21.12
C GLU A 59 1.31 1.99 19.93
N TRP A 60 0.40 1.05 20.19
CA TRP A 60 -0.57 0.59 19.21
C TRP A 60 -1.96 0.49 19.85
N HIS A 61 -2.99 0.61 19.00
CA HIS A 61 -4.37 0.44 19.42
C HIS A 61 -5.11 -0.52 18.49
N HIS A 62 -6.08 -1.24 19.04
CA HIS A 62 -6.95 -2.08 18.23
C HIS A 62 -7.86 -1.20 17.36
N SER A 63 -7.98 -1.56 16.10
CA SER A 63 -8.93 -0.99 15.17
C SER A 63 -9.93 -2.08 14.78
N SER A 64 -11.21 -1.75 14.91
CA SER A 64 -12.35 -2.62 14.57
C SER A 64 -12.53 -3.88 15.45
N LYS A 65 -13.65 -4.57 15.20
CA LYS A 65 -14.04 -5.84 15.82
C LYS A 65 -13.03 -6.98 15.59
N PHE A 66 -12.20 -6.90 14.56
CA PHE A 66 -11.25 -7.95 14.21
C PHE A 66 -9.87 -7.79 14.86
N ALA A 67 -9.76 -6.97 15.92
CA ALA A 67 -8.53 -6.76 16.68
C ALA A 67 -7.31 -6.45 15.80
N ARG A 68 -7.49 -5.65 14.74
CA ARG A 68 -6.38 -5.24 13.88
C ARG A 68 -5.57 -4.19 14.62
N GLU A 69 -4.34 -4.48 14.95
CA GLU A 69 -3.42 -3.55 15.59
C GLU A 69 -3.03 -2.43 14.61
N ILE A 70 -3.02 -1.20 15.11
CA ILE A 70 -2.55 -0.02 14.38
C ILE A 70 -1.60 0.74 15.27
N ASP A 71 -0.37 0.93 14.79
CA ASP A 71 0.64 1.75 15.45
C ASP A 71 0.28 3.23 15.42
N TYR A 72 0.54 3.90 16.53
CA TYR A 72 0.37 5.34 16.71
C TYR A 72 1.74 5.99 16.81
N TYR A 73 1.90 7.08 16.08
CA TYR A 73 3.16 7.78 15.93
C TYR A 73 3.06 9.16 16.58
N ASP A 74 4.07 9.51 17.36
CA ASP A 74 4.18 10.79 18.06
C ASP A 74 4.70 11.87 17.11
N VAL A 75 3.82 12.81 16.76
CA VAL A 75 4.19 13.92 15.87
C VAL A 75 5.11 14.90 16.59
N ASN A 76 4.91 15.11 17.89
CA ASN A 76 5.68 16.07 18.69
C ASN A 76 7.13 15.60 18.87
N ALA A 77 7.35 14.29 18.99
CA ALA A 77 8.69 13.72 19.03
C ALA A 77 9.51 14.10 17.78
N VAL A 78 8.90 14.01 16.59
CA VAL A 78 9.56 14.40 15.34
C VAL A 78 9.80 15.91 15.28
N ILE A 79 8.84 16.74 15.69
CA ILE A 79 9.01 18.20 15.70
C ILE A 79 10.18 18.60 16.60
N LYS A 80 10.27 17.97 17.77
CA LYS A 80 11.37 18.20 18.71
C LYS A 80 12.74 17.92 18.08
N GLU A 81 12.86 16.90 17.22
CA GLU A 81 14.11 16.66 16.47
C GLU A 81 14.45 17.80 15.50
N PHE A 82 13.46 18.44 14.89
CA PHE A 82 13.69 19.61 14.04
C PHE A 82 14.04 20.87 14.83
N ASP A 83 13.51 21.02 16.05
CA ASP A 83 13.84 22.15 16.94
C ASP A 83 15.23 22.00 17.56
N GLU A 84 15.58 20.81 18.04
CA GLU A 84 16.80 20.58 18.84
C GLU A 84 17.98 20.11 17.99
N ASN A 85 17.74 19.33 16.93
CA ASN A 85 18.77 18.61 16.19
C ASN A 85 18.66 18.82 14.67
N LEU A 86 18.28 20.03 14.22
CA LEU A 86 18.13 20.34 12.80
C LEU A 86 19.37 19.93 12.00
N SER A 87 19.22 18.91 11.16
CA SER A 87 20.31 18.35 10.36
C SER A 87 19.91 18.26 8.89
N GLU A 88 20.92 18.24 8.02
CA GLU A 88 20.70 18.05 6.59
C GLU A 88 20.01 16.71 6.30
N ALA A 89 20.33 15.66 7.05
CA ALA A 89 19.71 14.35 6.92
C ALA A 89 18.19 14.41 7.19
N LEU A 90 17.76 15.10 8.25
CA LEU A 90 16.34 15.29 8.56
C LEU A 90 15.60 16.07 7.45
N GLN A 91 16.22 17.12 6.91
CA GLN A 91 15.65 17.88 5.81
C GLN A 91 15.54 17.04 4.53
N GLN A 92 16.57 16.25 4.21
CA GLN A 92 16.57 15.33 3.07
C GLN A 92 15.47 14.26 3.22
N MET A 93 15.28 13.71 4.42
CA MET A 93 14.16 12.80 4.71
C MET A 93 12.81 13.49 4.51
N ALA A 94 12.63 14.73 5.00
CA ALA A 94 11.38 15.47 4.88
C ALA A 94 10.93 15.64 3.42
N VAL A 95 11.87 15.91 2.52
CA VAL A 95 11.59 16.11 1.07
C VAL A 95 11.62 14.83 0.25
N ALA A 96 11.93 13.68 0.85
CA ALA A 96 12.03 12.41 0.17
C ALA A 96 10.74 12.09 -0.62
N LYS A 97 10.88 11.50 -1.80
CA LYS A 97 9.76 11.09 -2.64
C LYS A 97 9.66 9.58 -2.65
N LYS A 98 8.42 9.09 -2.71
CA LYS A 98 8.17 7.65 -2.85
C LYS A 98 8.90 7.16 -4.10
N PRO A 99 9.70 6.08 -4.02
CA PRO A 99 10.37 5.55 -5.20
C PRO A 99 9.34 5.23 -6.27
N LYS A 100 9.61 5.68 -7.51
CA LYS A 100 8.79 5.29 -8.64
C LYS A 100 8.91 3.77 -8.77
N LYS A 101 7.79 3.06 -8.69
CA LYS A 101 7.78 1.62 -8.99
C LYS A 101 8.32 1.46 -10.40
N GLU A 102 9.30 0.58 -10.58
CA GLU A 102 9.79 0.24 -11.90
C GLU A 102 8.60 -0.13 -12.79
N GLU A 103 8.60 0.40 -14.01
CA GLU A 103 7.58 0.07 -14.98
C GLU A 103 7.74 -1.39 -15.36
N VAL A 104 6.86 -2.22 -14.79
CA VAL A 104 6.77 -3.63 -15.15
C VAL A 104 6.47 -3.69 -16.65
N LYS A 105 7.45 -4.19 -17.43
CA LYS A 105 7.31 -4.34 -18.88
C LYS A 105 6.03 -5.10 -19.19
N THR A 106 5.29 -4.56 -20.14
CA THR A 106 4.00 -5.10 -20.54
C THR A 106 4.20 -5.80 -21.88
N GLU A 107 3.91 -7.09 -21.94
CA GLU A 107 4.09 -7.90 -23.14
C GLU A 107 2.72 -8.35 -23.66
N ALA A 108 2.42 -8.04 -24.91
CA ALA A 108 1.23 -8.58 -25.58
C ALA A 108 1.61 -9.91 -26.25
N ARG A 109 0.90 -10.99 -25.92
CA ARG A 109 1.11 -12.33 -26.49
C ARG A 109 -0.21 -13.02 -26.77
N ASN A 110 -0.23 -13.89 -27.76
CA ASN A 110 -1.34 -14.84 -27.94
C ASN A 110 -1.11 -16.04 -27.05
N VAL A 111 -2.15 -16.47 -26.34
CA VAL A 111 -2.07 -17.53 -25.33
C VAL A 111 -3.25 -18.47 -25.43
N LYS A 112 -3.04 -19.72 -25.02
CA LYS A 112 -4.10 -20.62 -24.55
C LYS A 112 -4.04 -20.67 -23.02
N LEU A 113 -5.17 -20.41 -22.38
CA LEU A 113 -5.32 -20.43 -20.94
C LEU A 113 -6.34 -21.48 -20.55
N LYS A 114 -6.05 -22.20 -19.48
CA LYS A 114 -7.01 -23.06 -18.78
C LYS A 114 -6.97 -22.71 -17.30
N TYR A 115 -8.10 -22.26 -16.74
CA TYR A 115 -8.13 -21.79 -15.36
C TYR A 115 -9.41 -22.17 -14.62
N ARG A 116 -9.31 -22.31 -13.29
CA ARG A 116 -10.47 -22.60 -12.44
C ARG A 116 -11.23 -21.34 -12.05
N VAL A 117 -12.55 -21.44 -12.05
CA VAL A 117 -13.48 -20.45 -11.49
C VAL A 117 -14.31 -21.15 -10.44
N TRP A 118 -14.09 -20.79 -9.18
CA TRP A 118 -14.83 -21.34 -8.05
C TRP A 118 -16.29 -20.84 -8.08
N ILE A 119 -17.22 -21.76 -7.80
CA ILE A 119 -18.65 -21.48 -7.60
C ILE A 119 -18.94 -21.50 -6.10
N THR A 120 -18.37 -22.47 -5.39
CA THR A 120 -18.40 -22.60 -3.94
C THR A 120 -16.99 -22.93 -3.45
N SER A 121 -16.79 -23.05 -2.13
CA SER A 121 -15.51 -23.49 -1.55
C SER A 121 -15.05 -24.89 -2.00
N SER A 122 -15.98 -25.74 -2.48
CA SER A 122 -15.71 -27.12 -2.87
C SER A 122 -15.95 -27.42 -4.36
N ARG A 123 -16.56 -26.50 -5.11
CA ARG A 123 -16.90 -26.72 -6.53
C ARG A 123 -16.34 -25.62 -7.41
N TYR A 124 -15.74 -26.00 -8.53
CA TYR A 124 -15.24 -25.08 -9.54
C TYR A 124 -15.63 -25.53 -10.96
N ARG A 125 -15.57 -24.58 -11.90
CA ARG A 125 -15.60 -24.84 -13.35
C ARG A 125 -14.25 -24.53 -13.95
N VAL A 126 -13.84 -25.30 -14.94
CA VAL A 126 -12.66 -25.00 -15.76
C VAL A 126 -13.12 -24.15 -16.93
N LYS A 127 -12.51 -22.98 -17.11
CA LYS A 127 -12.67 -22.15 -18.30
C LYS A 127 -11.43 -22.26 -19.17
N ARG A 128 -11.64 -22.12 -20.47
CA ARG A 128 -10.57 -22.03 -21.47
C ARG A 128 -10.67 -20.71 -22.19
N TYR A 129 -9.53 -20.12 -22.52
CA TYR A 129 -9.43 -18.92 -23.33
C TYR A 129 -8.31 -19.11 -24.34
N GLU A 130 -8.53 -18.65 -25.56
CA GLU A 130 -7.50 -18.59 -26.58
C GLU A 130 -7.59 -17.23 -27.28
N GLY A 131 -6.46 -16.53 -27.38
CA GLY A 131 -6.41 -15.23 -28.04
C GLY A 131 -5.40 -14.28 -27.40
N PRO A 132 -5.52 -12.97 -27.71
CA PRO A 132 -4.56 -11.98 -27.24
C PRO A 132 -4.69 -11.76 -25.74
N ALA A 133 -3.56 -11.69 -25.07
CA ALA A 133 -3.45 -11.38 -23.66
C ALA A 133 -2.28 -10.43 -23.41
N THR A 134 -2.35 -9.72 -22.30
CA THR A 134 -1.32 -8.77 -21.88
C THR A 134 -0.72 -9.25 -20.56
N ILE A 135 0.59 -9.50 -20.55
CA ILE A 135 1.34 -9.91 -19.37
C ILE A 135 1.96 -8.67 -18.74
N LYS A 136 1.72 -8.48 -17.45
CA LYS A 136 2.28 -7.39 -16.64
C LYS A 136 2.82 -7.98 -15.34
N GLY A 137 4.10 -8.35 -15.38
CA GLY A 137 4.77 -9.05 -14.27
C GLY A 137 4.11 -10.41 -14.07
N ASP A 138 3.71 -10.73 -12.84
CA ASP A 138 3.06 -12.01 -12.52
C ASP A 138 1.59 -12.10 -12.92
N TRP A 139 1.06 -11.13 -13.68
CA TRP A 139 -0.36 -11.09 -14.04
C TRP A 139 -0.55 -11.20 -15.54
N ILE A 140 -1.52 -12.01 -15.94
CA ILE A 140 -2.01 -12.09 -17.32
C ILE A 140 -3.42 -11.50 -17.41
N HIS A 141 -3.62 -10.59 -18.34
CA HIS A 141 -4.86 -9.87 -18.60
C HIS A 141 -5.48 -10.34 -19.92
N PHE A 142 -6.74 -10.74 -19.90
CA PHE A 142 -7.49 -11.24 -21.07
C PHE A 142 -9.00 -11.07 -20.84
N GLN A 143 -9.78 -10.73 -21.87
CA GLN A 143 -11.25 -10.57 -21.80
C GLN A 143 -11.76 -9.89 -20.51
N SER A 144 -11.22 -8.70 -20.19
CA SER A 144 -11.57 -7.92 -18.98
C SER A 144 -11.34 -8.64 -17.63
N THR A 145 -10.61 -9.75 -17.65
CA THR A 145 -10.23 -10.56 -16.49
C THR A 145 -8.72 -10.51 -16.32
N LYS A 146 -8.24 -10.73 -15.10
CA LYS A 146 -6.82 -10.98 -14.83
C LYS A 146 -6.63 -12.21 -13.96
N LYS A 147 -5.53 -12.93 -14.19
CA LYS A 147 -5.10 -14.08 -13.38
C LYS A 147 -3.63 -13.95 -13.05
N LYS A 148 -3.24 -14.46 -11.88
CA LYS A 148 -1.85 -14.50 -11.47
C LYS A 148 -1.19 -15.72 -12.11
N LEU A 149 -0.12 -15.53 -12.87
CA LEU A 149 0.62 -16.58 -13.57
C LEU A 149 1.22 -17.61 -12.60
N THR A 150 1.60 -17.18 -11.40
CA THR A 150 2.13 -18.05 -10.33
C THR A 150 1.04 -18.82 -9.57
N GLY A 151 -0.20 -18.84 -10.05
CA GLY A 151 -1.31 -19.49 -9.34
C GLY A 151 -1.43 -20.97 -9.72
N ASP A 152 -1.64 -21.84 -8.74
CA ASP A 152 -1.74 -23.31 -8.94
C ASP A 152 -2.92 -23.76 -9.81
N TYR A 153 -3.82 -22.84 -10.18
CA TYR A 153 -5.07 -23.15 -10.87
C TYR A 153 -5.19 -22.43 -12.22
N ILE A 154 -4.05 -22.05 -12.81
CA ILE A 154 -3.95 -21.56 -14.17
C ILE A 154 -2.84 -22.31 -14.92
N GLU A 155 -3.17 -22.79 -16.10
CA GLU A 155 -2.23 -23.30 -17.08
C GLU A 155 -2.17 -22.27 -18.23
N VAL A 156 -0.95 -21.89 -18.62
CA VAL A 156 -0.70 -20.92 -19.69
C VAL A 156 0.23 -21.54 -20.72
N GLU A 157 -0.22 -21.55 -21.96
CA GLU A 157 0.56 -21.94 -23.13
C GLU A 157 0.72 -20.71 -24.03
N TYR A 158 1.96 -20.31 -24.29
CA TYR A 158 2.27 -19.19 -25.19
C TYR A 158 2.27 -19.69 -26.64
N LEU A 159 1.49 -19.03 -27.49
CA LEU A 159 1.34 -19.41 -28.89
C LEU A 159 2.33 -18.68 -29.80
N ASP A 160 3.50 -18.31 -29.28
CA ASP A 160 4.48 -17.54 -30.04
C ASP A 160 4.84 -18.28 -31.34
N SER A 161 4.70 -17.56 -32.45
CA SER A 161 4.79 -18.05 -33.82
C SER A 161 6.14 -18.73 -34.09
N GLN A 162 6.10 -19.91 -34.71
CA GLN A 162 7.14 -20.25 -35.68
C GLN A 162 7.22 -19.11 -36.73
N MET A 163 8.44 -18.73 -37.09
CA MET A 163 8.89 -17.74 -38.10
C MET A 163 9.09 -16.30 -37.59
N VAL A 164 10.24 -15.63 -37.79
CA VAL A 164 11.24 -15.75 -38.88
C VAL A 164 12.68 -15.69 -38.34
N ALA A 165 13.45 -16.74 -38.62
CA ALA A 165 14.87 -16.61 -38.92
C ALA A 165 15.00 -16.28 -40.41
N LYS A 166 15.52 -15.09 -40.73
CA LYS A 166 16.33 -14.71 -41.89
C LYS A 166 16.53 -13.20 -41.90
#